data_AF-A0A414GYY6-F1
#
_entry.id   AF-A0A414GYY6-F1
#
_cell.length_a   1.000
_cell.length_b   1.000
_cell.length_c   1.000
_cell.angle_alpha   90.00
_cell.angle_beta   90.00
_cell.angle_gamma   90.00
#
_symmetry.space_group_name_H-M   'P 1'
#
loop_
_entity.id
_entity.type
_entity.pdbx_description
1 polymer ?
#
loop_
_entity_poly.entity_id
_entity_poly.type
_entity_poly.pdbx_seq_one_letter_code
_entity_poly.pdbx_strand_id
1 'polypeptide(L)'
;MKISLIYAAGGENKTFIGSADWMPRNLDNRVEVITPVYDYRIKEDLWKVIDFGLRGNCQGSVVDGSGKNCLWTTDTEESFRSQEELYKYYKSHITND
;
A
#
# COMPACT_ATOMS: atom_id res chain seq x y z
N MET A 1 1.58 -2.87 -11.22
CA MET A 1 2.45 -2.10 -10.30
C MET A 1 2.92 -3.05 -9.22
N LYS A 2 4.23 -3.15 -8.95
CA LYS A 2 4.75 -4.14 -7.98
C LYS A 2 5.08 -3.52 -6.62
N ILE A 3 5.45 -2.24 -6.56
CA ILE A 3 5.76 -1.54 -5.30
C ILE A 3 5.36 -0.05 -5.37
N SER A 4 4.93 0.46 -4.21
CA SER A 4 4.95 1.89 -3.84
C SER A 4 5.93 2.08 -2.68
N LEU A 5 6.90 3.00 -2.80
CA LEU A 5 7.84 3.35 -1.73
C LEU A 5 7.53 4.76 -1.23
N ILE A 6 7.38 4.92 0.08
CA ILE A 6 7.09 6.20 0.72
C ILE A 6 8.16 6.47 1.77
N TYR A 7 8.85 7.60 1.62
CA TYR A 7 9.91 8.04 2.52
C TYR A 7 9.48 9.32 3.22
N ALA A 8 9.64 9.36 4.55
CA ALA A 8 9.36 10.56 5.35
C ALA A 8 10.33 11.71 5.02
N ALA A 9 11.57 11.42 4.63
CA ALA A 9 12.57 12.34 4.10
C ALA A 9 12.58 13.74 4.77
N GLY A 10 12.63 13.78 6.11
CA GLY A 10 12.70 15.03 6.87
C GLY A 10 11.41 15.86 6.85
N GLY A 11 10.26 15.23 6.61
CA GLY A 11 8.96 15.88 6.44
C GLY A 11 8.58 16.10 4.96
N GLU A 12 9.53 15.93 4.03
CA GLU A 12 9.27 16.00 2.61
C GLU A 12 8.85 14.62 2.09
N ASN A 13 7.55 14.32 2.03
CA ASN A 13 7.09 13.01 1.53
C ASN A 13 7.59 12.75 0.09
N LYS A 14 8.56 11.84 -0.03
CA LYS A 14 9.07 11.33 -1.30
C LYS A 14 8.42 10.00 -1.59
N THR A 15 7.55 10.00 -2.59
CA THR A 15 6.80 8.83 -3.03
C THR A 15 7.32 8.37 -4.39
N PHE A 16 7.49 7.07 -4.54
CA PHE A 16 7.90 6.42 -5.78
C PHE A 16 6.96 5.26 -6.10
N ILE A 17 6.75 5.00 -7.38
CA ILE A 17 6.04 3.82 -7.88
C ILE A 17 6.94 3.07 -8.85
N GLY A 18 6.80 1.75 -8.90
CA GLY A 18 7.65 0.97 -9.78
C GLY A 18 7.26 -0.49 -9.98
N SER A 19 8.11 -1.16 -10.75
CA SER A 19 7.97 -2.54 -11.17
C SER A 19 8.95 -3.49 -10.47
N ALA A 20 9.85 -3.02 -9.61
CA ALA A 20 10.71 -3.92 -8.83
C ALA A 20 10.01 -4.35 -7.53
N ASP A 21 10.25 -5.59 -7.09
CA ASP A 21 10.08 -6.00 -5.69
C ASP A 21 11.47 -6.07 -5.02
N TRP A 22 11.55 -6.20 -3.68
CA TRP A 22 12.83 -6.29 -2.96
C TRP A 22 13.43 -7.70 -3.00
N MET A 23 13.72 -8.19 -4.20
CA MET A 23 14.44 -9.45 -4.40
C MET A 23 15.66 -9.26 -5.31
N PRO A 24 16.78 -9.98 -5.07
CA PRO A 24 17.98 -9.89 -5.91
C PRO A 24 17.69 -10.09 -7.40
N ARG A 25 16.73 -10.98 -7.73
CA ARG A 25 16.32 -11.21 -9.12
C ARG A 25 15.75 -9.95 -9.81
N ASN A 26 15.18 -9.01 -9.06
CA ASN A 26 14.63 -7.75 -9.58
C ASN A 26 15.61 -6.59 -9.51
N LEU A 27 16.55 -6.63 -8.56
CA LEU A 27 17.53 -5.57 -8.36
C LEU A 27 18.77 -5.75 -9.26
N ASP A 28 19.20 -6.99 -9.48
CA ASP A 28 20.47 -7.28 -10.16
C ASP A 28 20.28 -7.87 -11.57
N ASN A 29 19.19 -8.62 -11.78
CA ASN A 29 19.06 -9.51 -12.94
C ASN A 29 17.91 -9.15 -13.90
N ARG A 30 17.08 -8.15 -13.58
CA ARG A 30 15.95 -7.72 -14.42
C ARG A 30 16.02 -6.23 -14.69
N VAL A 31 15.58 -5.85 -15.88
CA VAL A 31 15.31 -4.45 -16.19
C VAL A 31 13.98 -4.09 -15.52
N GLU A 32 14.05 -3.21 -14.52
CA GLU A 32 12.89 -2.69 -13.79
C GLU A 32 12.92 -1.15 -13.83
N VAL A 33 11.75 -0.52 -13.65
CA VAL A 33 11.61 0.94 -13.65
C VAL A 33 10.98 1.38 -12.33
N ILE A 34 11.56 2.43 -11.75
CA ILE A 34 11.01 3.16 -10.61
C ILE A 34 10.96 4.63 -11.02
N THR A 35 9.83 5.28 -10.76
CA THR A 35 9.64 6.71 -11.05
C THR A 35 9.18 7.45 -9.80
N PRO A 36 9.70 8.66 -9.55
CA PRO A 36 9.14 9.54 -8.53
C PRO A 36 7.73 9.96 -8.92
N VAL A 37 6.87 10.12 -7.92
CA VAL A 37 5.55 10.74 -8.05
C VAL A 37 5.68 12.18 -7.60
N TYR A 38 5.42 13.13 -8.50
CA TYR A 38 5.54 14.56 -8.19
C TYR A 38 4.20 15.19 -7.76
N ASP A 39 3.10 14.79 -8.43
CA ASP A 39 1.78 15.34 -8.17
C ASP A 39 1.29 14.98 -6.76
N TYR A 40 0.93 15.99 -5.97
CA TYR A 40 0.53 15.80 -4.58
C TYR A 40 -0.76 14.98 -4.44
N ARG A 41 -1.71 15.09 -5.38
CA ARG A 41 -2.97 14.35 -5.37
C ARG A 41 -2.71 12.87 -5.57
N ILE A 42 -1.77 12.52 -6.45
CA ILE A 42 -1.36 11.12 -6.68
C ILE A 42 -0.62 10.58 -5.44
N LYS A 43 0.23 11.39 -4.78
CA LYS A 43 0.88 10.97 -3.53
C LYS A 43 -0.15 10.67 -2.43
N GLU A 44 -1.14 11.53 -2.25
CA GLU A 44 -2.22 11.34 -1.28
C GLU A 44 -3.06 10.10 -1.58
N ASP A 45 -3.31 9.83 -2.87
CA ASP A 45 -4.02 8.65 -3.30
C ASP A 45 -3.24 7.36 -3.00
N LEU A 46 -1.94 7.33 -3.32
CA LEU A 46 -1.08 6.20 -2.99
C LEU A 46 -0.96 5.98 -1.48
N TRP A 47 -0.89 7.05 -0.69
CA TRP A 47 -0.92 6.95 0.77
C TRP A 47 -2.23 6.33 1.26
N LYS A 48 -3.37 6.70 0.66
CA LYS A 48 -4.67 6.12 1.00
C LYS A 48 -4.75 4.62 0.73
N VAL A 49 -4.19 4.14 -0.37
CA VAL A 49 -4.11 2.70 -0.66
C VAL A 49 -3.33 1.97 0.45
N ILE A 50 -2.22 2.54 0.91
CA ILE A 50 -1.41 1.95 1.99
C ILE A 50 -2.14 2.02 3.33
N ASP A 51 -2.75 3.15 3.68
CA ASP A 51 -3.55 3.31 4.90
C ASP A 51 -4.67 2.27 4.99
N PHE A 52 -5.44 2.11 3.91
CA PHE A 52 -6.52 1.11 3.86
C PHE A 52 -5.96 -0.31 3.99
N GLY A 53 -4.82 -0.60 3.35
CA GLY A 53 -4.13 -1.88 3.50
C GLY A 53 -3.73 -2.17 4.95
N LEU A 54 -3.12 -1.20 5.63
CA LEU A 54 -2.66 -1.33 7.02
C LEU A 54 -3.79 -1.42 8.04
N ARG A 55 -4.94 -0.80 7.76
CA ARG A 55 -6.15 -0.89 8.59
C ARG A 55 -6.91 -2.21 8.40
N GLY A 56 -6.65 -2.94 7.32
CA GLY A 56 -7.33 -4.19 6.98
C GLY A 56 -7.18 -5.28 8.04
N ASN A 57 -8.29 -5.71 8.65
CA ASN A 57 -8.31 -6.76 9.68
C ASN A 57 -9.07 -8.03 9.26
N CYS A 58 -9.70 -8.06 8.08
CA CYS A 58 -10.38 -9.26 7.58
C CYS A 58 -9.45 -10.28 6.91
N GLN A 59 -8.39 -9.81 6.25
CA GLN A 59 -7.50 -10.63 5.41
C GLN A 59 -6.01 -10.35 5.66
N GLY A 60 -5.69 -9.55 6.68
CA GLY A 60 -4.32 -9.33 7.11
C GLY A 60 -3.81 -10.51 7.94
N SER A 61 -2.51 -10.78 7.87
CA SER A 61 -1.84 -11.81 8.66
C SER A 61 -0.57 -11.27 9.31
N VAL A 62 -0.24 -11.79 10.48
CA VAL A 62 1.01 -11.49 11.19
C VAL A 62 2.17 -12.18 10.50
N VAL A 63 3.26 -11.44 10.26
CA VAL A 63 4.53 -11.98 9.77
C VAL A 63 5.57 -11.81 10.89
N ASP A 64 5.78 -12.86 11.67
CA ASP A 64 6.64 -12.87 12.87
C ASP A 64 7.90 -13.75 12.72
N GLY A 65 8.14 -14.30 11.52
CA GLY A 65 9.24 -15.22 11.24
C GLY A 65 9.00 -16.67 11.68
N SER A 66 7.90 -16.98 12.38
CA SER A 66 7.54 -18.35 12.77
C SER A 66 7.01 -19.18 11.59
N GLY A 67 6.59 -18.52 10.51
CA GLY A 67 5.94 -19.14 9.35
C GLY A 67 4.47 -19.49 9.56
N LYS A 68 3.89 -19.20 10.73
CA LYS A 68 2.46 -19.37 10.98
C LYS A 68 1.65 -18.30 10.26
N ASN A 69 0.49 -18.67 9.75
CA ASN A 69 -0.46 -17.74 9.12
C ASN A 69 -1.53 -17.32 10.14
N CYS A 70 -1.12 -16.60 11.17
CA CYS A 70 -2.03 -16.06 12.18
C CYS A 70 -2.69 -14.79 11.63
N LEU A 71 -4.02 -14.68 11.79
CA LEU A 71 -4.75 -13.48 11.38
C LEU A 71 -4.26 -12.26 12.17
N TRP A 72 -4.20 -11.12 11.48
CA TRP A 72 -3.99 -9.82 12.11
C TRP A 72 -5.25 -9.43 12.88
N THR A 73 -5.09 -9.10 14.16
CA THR A 73 -6.18 -8.67 15.04
C THR A 73 -5.97 -7.23 15.45
N THR A 74 -7.05 -6.47 15.45
CA THR A 74 -7.11 -5.09 15.94
C THR A 74 -7.89 -5.03 17.25
N ASP A 75 -7.69 -3.98 18.05
CA ASP A 75 -8.48 -3.75 19.27
C ASP A 75 -9.94 -3.36 18.98
N THR A 76 -10.26 -3.07 17.70
CA THR A 76 -11.64 -2.80 17.25
C THR A 76 -12.35 -4.08 16.84
N GLU A 77 -13.64 -4.17 17.18
CA GLU A 77 -14.57 -5.20 16.71
C GLU A 77 -15.08 -4.90 15.28
N GLU A 78 -14.87 -3.69 14.76
CA GLU A 78 -15.30 -3.32 13.42
C GLU A 78 -14.47 -4.03 12.36
N SER A 79 -15.16 -4.78 11.50
CA SER A 79 -14.57 -5.45 10.35
C SER A 79 -14.21 -4.43 9.26
N PHE A 80 -12.93 -4.34 8.91
CA PHE A 80 -12.40 -3.48 7.86
C PHE A 80 -11.75 -4.31 6.75
N ARG A 81 -12.46 -4.46 5.63
CA ARG A 81 -11.96 -5.19 4.45
C ARG A 81 -11.39 -4.21 3.42
N SER A 82 -10.08 -4.02 3.50
CA SER A 82 -9.34 -3.00 2.75
C SER A 82 -9.71 -2.89 1.27
N GLN A 83 -9.79 -4.01 0.54
CA GLN A 83 -10.12 -4.01 -0.89
C GLN A 83 -11.53 -3.51 -1.20
N GLU A 84 -12.51 -3.90 -0.39
CA GLU A 84 -13.90 -3.48 -0.56
C GLU A 84 -14.09 -2.01 -0.16
N GLU A 85 -13.47 -1.59 0.94
CA GLU A 85 -13.53 -0.21 1.40
C GLU A 85 -12.85 0.74 0.41
N LEU A 86 -11.71 0.33 -0.16
CA LEU A 86 -11.04 1.12 -1.18
C LEU A 86 -11.89 1.25 -2.45
N TYR A 87 -12.56 0.17 -2.88
CA TYR A 87 -13.51 0.22 -4.00
C TYR A 87 -14.69 1.16 -3.72
N LYS A 88 -15.32 1.06 -2.53
CA LYS A 88 -16.42 1.95 -2.12
C LYS A 88 -15.98 3.42 -2.12
N TYR A 89 -14.78 3.70 -1.60
CA TYR A 89 -14.18 5.03 -1.60
C TYR A 89 -14.06 5.59 -3.02
N TYR A 90 -13.42 4.88 -3.95
CA TYR A 90 -13.27 5.38 -5.32
C TYR A 90 -14.61 5.50 -6.05
N LYS A 91 -15.53 4.55 -5.83
CA LYS A 91 -16.86 4.58 -6.44
C LYS A 91 -17.63 5.84 -6.04
N SER A 92 -17.58 6.24 -4.77
CA SER A 92 -18.28 7.45 -4.30
C SER A 92 -17.68 8.74 -4.87
N HIS A 93 -16.38 8.76 -5.13
CA HIS A 93 -15.69 9.93 -5.69
C HIS A 93 -15.90 10.08 -7.20
N ILE A 94 -16.13 8.97 -7.93
CA ILE A 94 -16.49 9.02 -9.35
C ILE A 94 -17.93 9.55 -9.53
N THR A 95 -18.85 9.22 -8.62
CA THR A 95 -20.25 9.66 -8.72
C THR A 95 -20.51 11.08 -8.23
N ASN A 96 -19.51 11.73 -7.65
CA ASN A 96 -19.61 13.10 -7.10
C ASN A 96 -18.95 14.16 -7.99
N ASP A 97 -18.39 13.77 -9.13
CA ASP A 97 -17.96 14.65 -10.24
C ASP A 97 -19.01 14.59 -11.37
#